data_AF-A0A5J6Q6B4-F1
#
_entry.id   AF-A0A5J6Q6B4-F1
#
_cell.length_a   1.000
_cell.length_b   1.000
_cell.length_c   1.000
_cell.angle_alpha   90.00
_cell.angle_beta   90.00
_cell.angle_gamma   90.00
#
_symmetry.space_group_name_H-M   'P 1'
#
loop_
_entity.id
_entity.type
_entity.pdbx_description
1 polymer ?
#
loop_
_entity_poly.entity_id
_entity_poly.type
_entity_poly.pdbx_seq_one_letter_code
_entity_poly.pdbx_strand_id
1 'polypeptide(L)'
;MEKSIEMLWKLYLKDDPDLKGAKLRLASRAKLAKPWVTGVASPQGTTTMLSNVEIHKAWTNPHALNIARKTIESNPKFTLRELSHSMLSQVQQKVTSNPYVWWIYESSSPKRRAVHEDATGVTFIKLDGKWQLVYPCQALGVLVGRQGAGYYEDIPRNAYFVLCENEAAARKH
;
A
#
# COMPACT_ATOMS: atom_id res chain seq x y z
N MET A 1 -3.74 -16.28 -12.79
CA MET A 1 -3.93 -15.19 -11.81
C MET A 1 -3.78 -13.81 -12.45
N GLU A 2 -2.68 -13.50 -13.16
CA GLU A 2 -2.46 -12.16 -13.76
C GLU A 2 -3.55 -11.72 -14.76
N LYS A 3 -3.95 -12.59 -15.69
CA LYS A 3 -5.08 -12.30 -16.59
C LYS A 3 -6.39 -12.01 -15.85
N SER A 4 -6.59 -12.63 -14.68
CA SER A 4 -7.80 -12.45 -13.86
C SER A 4 -7.78 -11.12 -13.12
N ILE A 5 -6.65 -10.71 -12.52
CA ILE A 5 -6.57 -9.42 -11.83
C ILE A 5 -6.68 -8.23 -12.80
N GLU A 6 -6.11 -8.35 -14.00
CA GLU A 6 -6.28 -7.31 -15.04
C GLU A 6 -7.73 -7.17 -15.50
N MET A 7 -8.46 -8.27 -15.60
CA MET A 7 -9.88 -8.24 -15.92
C MET A 7 -10.69 -7.54 -14.83
N LEU A 8 -10.44 -7.87 -13.56
CA LEU A 8 -11.09 -7.21 -12.42
C LEU A 8 -10.77 -5.71 -12.38
N TRP A 9 -9.53 -5.34 -12.65
CA TRP A 9 -9.12 -3.93 -12.77
C TRP A 9 -9.90 -3.22 -13.87
N LYS A 10 -9.96 -3.80 -15.09
CA LYS A 10 -10.74 -3.23 -16.20
C LYS A 10 -12.22 -3.06 -15.87
N LEU A 11 -12.79 -3.94 -15.05
CA LEU A 11 -14.17 -3.80 -14.58
C LEU A 11 -14.28 -2.62 -13.61
N TYR A 12 -13.41 -2.55 -12.61
CA TYR A 12 -13.36 -1.42 -11.67
C TYR A 12 -13.22 -0.06 -12.39
N LEU A 13 -12.36 0.02 -13.41
CA LEU A 13 -12.20 1.25 -14.22
C LEU A 13 -13.46 1.69 -14.98
N LYS A 14 -14.39 0.79 -15.28
CA LYS A 14 -15.64 1.17 -15.94
C LYS A 14 -16.57 1.92 -15.00
N ASP A 15 -16.46 1.62 -13.70
CA ASP A 15 -17.31 2.17 -12.66
C ASP A 15 -16.72 3.46 -12.04
N ASP A 16 -15.46 3.78 -12.35
CA ASP A 16 -14.73 4.93 -11.81
C ASP A 16 -14.20 5.86 -12.93
N PRO A 17 -14.90 6.97 -13.22
CA PRO A 17 -14.54 7.87 -14.32
C PRO A 17 -13.18 8.57 -14.10
N ASP A 18 -12.78 8.77 -12.84
CA ASP A 18 -11.49 9.37 -12.50
C ASP A 18 -10.33 8.45 -12.86
N LEU A 19 -10.57 7.16 -13.09
CA LEU A 19 -9.53 6.20 -13.41
C LEU A 19 -9.51 5.77 -14.87
N LYS A 20 -10.23 6.49 -15.73
CA LYS A 20 -10.33 6.15 -17.15
C LYS A 20 -8.93 6.06 -17.80
N GLY A 21 -8.57 4.86 -18.23
CA GLY A 21 -7.29 4.58 -18.89
C GLY A 21 -6.11 4.31 -17.95
N ALA A 22 -6.32 4.31 -16.63
CA ALA A 22 -5.26 3.99 -15.68
C ALA A 22 -4.77 2.53 -15.83
N LYS A 23 -3.45 2.35 -15.86
CA LYS A 23 -2.86 1.00 -15.96
C LYS A 23 -2.78 0.36 -14.58
N LEU A 24 -3.14 -0.93 -14.49
CA LEU A 24 -3.04 -1.68 -13.24
C LEU A 24 -1.62 -1.65 -12.70
N ARG A 25 -1.46 -1.16 -11.45
CA ARG A 25 -0.21 -1.28 -10.71
C ARG A 25 -0.17 -2.61 -9.98
N LEU A 26 0.67 -3.49 -10.50
CA LEU A 26 0.75 -4.87 -10.07
C LEU A 26 1.52 -5.01 -8.73
N ALA A 27 0.83 -5.42 -7.65
CA ALA A 27 1.45 -5.72 -6.36
C ALA A 27 2.43 -6.91 -6.38
N SER A 28 3.34 -7.01 -5.42
CA SER A 28 4.39 -8.04 -5.41
C SER A 28 3.82 -9.46 -5.22
N ARG A 29 4.32 -10.40 -6.02
CA ARG A 29 4.07 -11.85 -5.84
C ARG A 29 5.05 -12.53 -4.89
N ALA A 30 6.12 -11.84 -4.50
CA ALA A 30 7.20 -12.40 -3.69
C ALA A 30 7.09 -12.02 -2.20
N LYS A 31 6.38 -10.92 -1.91
CA LYS A 31 6.19 -10.44 -0.54
C LYS A 31 4.84 -10.93 -0.02
N LEU A 32 4.84 -11.48 1.19
CA LEU A 32 3.60 -11.81 1.92
C LEU A 32 2.77 -10.53 2.11
N ALA A 33 1.50 -10.62 2.48
CA ALA A 33 0.68 -9.44 2.75
C ALA A 33 0.58 -9.13 4.25
N LYS A 34 0.68 -10.18 5.09
CA LYS A 34 0.41 -10.10 6.52
C LYS A 34 1.20 -9.00 7.26
N PRO A 35 2.54 -8.90 7.17
CA PRO A 35 3.30 -7.86 7.87
C PRO A 35 2.83 -6.43 7.58
N TRP A 36 2.44 -6.14 6.33
CA TRP A 36 2.02 -4.81 5.90
C TRP A 36 0.60 -4.47 6.41
N VAL A 37 -0.29 -5.47 6.45
CA VAL A 37 -1.71 -5.30 6.85
C VAL A 37 -1.90 -5.29 8.37
N THR A 38 -1.20 -6.16 9.09
CA THR A 38 -1.27 -6.21 10.56
C THR A 38 -0.42 -5.13 11.22
N GLY A 39 0.61 -4.66 10.51
CA GLY A 39 1.66 -3.82 11.05
C GLY A 39 2.70 -4.64 11.82
N VAL A 40 3.93 -4.14 11.83
CA VAL A 40 5.04 -4.66 12.64
C VAL A 40 5.74 -3.46 13.27
N ALA A 41 5.99 -3.52 14.58
CA ALA A 41 6.55 -2.40 15.33
C ALA A 41 8.06 -2.21 15.10
N SER A 42 8.79 -3.28 14.77
CA SER A 42 10.24 -3.28 14.62
C SER A 42 10.74 -4.36 13.65
N PRO A 43 11.93 -4.20 13.07
CA PRO A 43 12.54 -5.21 12.21
C PRO A 43 12.73 -6.56 12.93
N GLN A 44 12.65 -7.65 12.17
CA GLN A 44 13.00 -8.98 12.64
C GLN A 44 14.44 -9.33 12.26
N GLY A 45 15.31 -9.44 13.26
CA GLY A 45 16.72 -9.77 13.08
C GLY A 45 17.54 -8.62 12.48
N THR A 46 18.60 -8.96 11.77
CA THR A 46 19.50 -7.98 11.14
C THR A 46 18.80 -7.29 9.97
N THR A 47 19.03 -5.98 9.85
CA THR A 47 18.55 -5.19 8.72
C THR A 47 19.67 -4.84 7.75
N THR A 48 19.35 -4.84 6.46
CA THR A 48 20.23 -4.32 5.40
C THR A 48 19.72 -2.96 4.95
N MET A 49 20.58 -1.96 4.91
CA MET A 49 20.24 -0.66 4.31
C MET A 49 20.11 -0.83 2.80
N LEU A 50 19.00 -0.35 2.23
CA LEU A 50 18.74 -0.37 0.80
C LEU A 50 19.22 0.94 0.14
N SER A 51 18.51 2.03 0.37
CA SER A 51 18.80 3.33 -0.22
C SER A 51 18.12 4.47 0.55
N ASN A 52 18.54 5.70 0.25
CA ASN A 52 17.84 6.89 0.71
C ASN A 52 16.69 7.22 -0.24
N VAL A 53 15.48 7.31 0.29
CA VAL A 53 14.26 7.60 -0.50
C VAL A 53 13.45 8.71 0.15
N GLU A 54 12.60 9.34 -0.65
CA GLU A 54 11.62 10.29 -0.19
C GLU A 54 10.45 9.56 0.48
N ILE A 55 10.13 10.00 1.70
CA ILE A 55 9.07 9.42 2.52
C ILE A 55 7.86 10.35 2.49
N HIS A 56 6.79 9.86 1.90
CA HIS A 56 5.48 10.50 1.90
C HIS A 56 4.67 10.10 3.13
N LYS A 57 3.53 10.77 3.30
CA LYS A 57 2.60 10.53 4.40
C LYS A 57 1.38 9.80 3.87
N ALA A 58 0.84 8.91 4.69
CA ALA A 58 -0.33 8.14 4.33
C ALA A 58 -1.19 7.90 5.56
N TRP A 59 -2.41 7.44 5.33
CA TRP A 59 -3.28 6.93 6.37
C TRP A 59 -4.00 5.69 5.84
N THR A 60 -4.63 4.96 6.74
CA THR A 60 -5.37 3.76 6.39
C THR A 60 -6.77 4.13 5.90
N ASN A 61 -7.28 3.36 4.94
CA ASN A 61 -8.71 3.27 4.68
C ASN A 61 -9.30 2.25 5.68
N PRO A 62 -10.02 2.65 6.74
CA PRO A 62 -10.39 1.73 7.82
C PRO A 62 -11.27 0.57 7.35
N HIS A 63 -12.19 0.84 6.42
CA HIS A 63 -13.09 -0.19 5.86
C HIS A 63 -12.31 -1.23 5.04
N ALA A 64 -11.51 -0.77 4.08
CA ALA A 64 -10.70 -1.65 3.25
C ALA A 64 -9.63 -2.40 4.06
N LEU A 65 -9.04 -1.75 5.07
CA LEU A 65 -8.09 -2.39 5.98
C LEU A 65 -8.74 -3.51 6.80
N ASN A 66 -9.97 -3.32 7.29
CA ASN A 66 -10.70 -4.36 8.01
C ASN A 66 -10.99 -5.57 7.10
N ILE A 67 -11.39 -5.34 5.85
CA ILE A 67 -11.56 -6.40 4.86
C ILE A 67 -10.23 -7.12 4.62
N ALA A 68 -9.15 -6.37 4.37
CA ALA A 68 -7.82 -6.95 4.15
C ALA A 68 -7.36 -7.79 5.35
N ARG A 69 -7.57 -7.33 6.58
CA ARG A 69 -7.26 -8.08 7.81
C ARG A 69 -8.00 -9.42 7.86
N LYS A 70 -9.33 -9.41 7.67
CA LYS A 70 -10.14 -10.64 7.65
C LYS A 70 -9.69 -11.61 6.56
N THR A 71 -9.38 -11.10 5.35
CA THR A 71 -8.87 -11.91 4.25
C THR A 71 -7.54 -12.58 4.62
N ILE A 72 -6.62 -11.84 5.25
CA ILE A 72 -5.31 -12.36 5.68
C ILE A 72 -5.41 -13.29 6.89
N GLU A 73 -6.34 -13.06 7.81
CA GLU A 73 -6.60 -13.97 8.93
C GLU A 73 -7.02 -15.35 8.43
N SER A 74 -7.89 -15.39 7.42
CA SER A 74 -8.29 -16.64 6.76
C SER A 74 -7.20 -17.22 5.86
N ASN A 75 -6.31 -16.39 5.31
CA ASN A 75 -5.28 -16.78 4.35
C ASN A 75 -3.91 -16.17 4.70
N PRO A 76 -3.23 -16.64 5.76
CA PRO A 76 -2.03 -15.99 6.29
C PRO A 76 -0.82 -16.05 5.35
N LYS A 77 -0.85 -16.93 4.34
CA LYS A 77 0.20 -17.10 3.33
C LYS A 77 -0.02 -16.26 2.07
N PHE A 78 -1.09 -15.46 2.01
CA PHE A 78 -1.32 -14.59 0.87
C PHE A 78 -0.16 -13.61 0.66
N THR A 79 0.26 -13.51 -0.58
CA THR A 79 1.13 -12.48 -1.12
C THR A 79 0.36 -11.17 -1.30
N LEU A 80 1.07 -10.05 -1.46
CA LEU A 80 0.44 -8.76 -1.80
C LEU A 80 -0.36 -8.84 -3.11
N ARG A 81 0.10 -9.65 -4.07
CA ARG A 81 -0.61 -9.96 -5.32
C ARG A 81 -1.96 -10.63 -5.08
N GLU A 82 -1.99 -11.65 -4.22
CA GLU A 82 -3.22 -12.39 -3.92
C GLU A 82 -4.19 -11.54 -3.12
N LEU A 83 -3.68 -10.74 -2.18
CA LEU A 83 -4.50 -9.75 -1.48
C LEU A 83 -5.11 -8.74 -2.45
N SER A 84 -4.34 -8.19 -3.40
CA SER A 84 -4.88 -7.24 -4.38
C SER A 84 -5.91 -7.85 -5.31
N HIS A 85 -5.76 -9.12 -5.72
CA HIS A 85 -6.80 -9.85 -6.44
C HIS A 85 -8.08 -9.99 -5.60
N SER A 86 -7.94 -10.36 -4.32
CA SER A 86 -9.07 -10.46 -3.38
C SER A 86 -9.76 -9.12 -3.19
N MET A 87 -9.03 -8.03 -2.94
CA MET A 87 -9.60 -6.70 -2.76
C MET A 87 -10.36 -6.23 -4.00
N LEU A 88 -9.82 -6.45 -5.20
CA LEU A 88 -10.53 -6.13 -6.45
C LEU A 88 -11.79 -6.99 -6.64
N SER A 89 -11.75 -8.27 -6.24
CA SER A 89 -12.92 -9.13 -6.26
C SER A 89 -14.01 -8.63 -5.30
N GLN A 90 -13.62 -8.15 -4.11
CA GLN A 90 -14.53 -7.54 -3.13
C GLN A 90 -15.17 -6.25 -3.65
N VAL A 91 -14.47 -5.49 -4.49
CA VAL A 91 -15.06 -4.33 -5.21
C VAL A 91 -16.18 -4.79 -6.15
N GLN A 92 -15.93 -5.82 -6.96
CA GLN A 92 -16.93 -6.36 -7.89
C GLN A 92 -18.16 -6.93 -7.17
N GLN A 93 -17.95 -7.47 -5.97
CA GLN A 93 -19.02 -7.97 -5.10
C GLN A 93 -19.70 -6.85 -4.29
N LYS A 94 -19.31 -5.58 -4.50
CA LYS A 94 -19.84 -4.40 -3.80
C LYS A 94 -19.65 -4.44 -2.28
N VAL A 95 -18.65 -5.19 -1.80
CA VAL A 95 -18.27 -5.24 -0.38
C VAL A 95 -17.43 -4.02 0.03
N THR A 96 -16.69 -3.45 -0.93
CA THR A 96 -15.98 -2.17 -0.81
C THR A 96 -16.13 -1.39 -2.10
N SER A 97 -16.03 -0.06 -2.06
CA SER A 97 -16.10 0.79 -3.26
C SER A 97 -14.79 0.84 -4.03
N ASN A 98 -13.66 0.59 -3.36
CA ASN A 98 -12.34 0.66 -3.97
C ASN A 98 -11.38 -0.38 -3.35
N PRO A 99 -10.29 -0.74 -4.05
CA PRO A 99 -9.32 -1.71 -3.57
C PRO A 99 -8.27 -1.11 -2.60
N TYR A 100 -8.33 0.19 -2.33
CA TYR A 100 -7.28 0.94 -1.65
C TYR A 100 -7.32 0.71 -0.14
N VAL A 101 -6.30 0.05 0.38
CA VAL A 101 -6.09 -0.17 1.82
C VAL A 101 -5.42 1.05 2.45
N TRP A 102 -4.58 1.76 1.68
CA TRP A 102 -3.87 2.95 2.14
C TRP A 102 -4.10 4.12 1.19
N TRP A 103 -4.23 5.30 1.79
CA TRP A 103 -4.30 6.57 1.10
C TRP A 103 -2.99 7.30 1.29
N ILE A 104 -2.34 7.68 0.18
CA ILE A 104 -1.13 8.50 0.21
C ILE A 104 -1.48 9.96 -0.02
N TYR A 105 -0.90 10.82 0.81
CA TYR A 105 -0.78 12.25 0.57
C TYR A 105 0.64 12.53 0.09
N GLU A 106 0.75 13.04 -1.14
CA GLU A 106 2.04 13.50 -1.63
C GLU A 106 2.40 14.81 -0.94
N SER A 107 3.27 14.73 0.07
CA SER A 107 3.83 15.92 0.71
C SER A 107 4.60 16.74 -0.33
N SER A 108 4.43 18.06 -0.30
CA SER A 108 5.17 18.99 -1.15
C SER A 108 6.67 19.07 -0.82
N SER A 109 7.07 18.55 0.35
CA SER A 109 8.45 18.56 0.83
C SER A 109 8.80 17.25 1.55
N PRO A 110 8.89 16.12 0.83
CA PRO A 110 9.09 14.82 1.45
C PRO A 110 10.49 14.73 2.07
N LYS A 111 10.56 14.16 3.28
CA LYS A 111 11.84 13.97 3.96
C LYS A 111 12.56 12.75 3.38
N ARG A 112 13.86 12.90 3.09
CA ARG A 112 14.71 11.76 2.71
C ARG A 112 15.14 10.94 3.92
N ARG A 113 15.00 9.62 3.84
CA ARG A 113 15.40 8.68 4.89
C ARG A 113 15.99 7.40 4.30
N ALA A 114 16.92 6.80 5.03
CA ALA A 114 17.45 5.47 4.70
C ALA A 114 16.38 4.42 4.97
N VAL A 115 16.05 3.65 3.94
CA VAL A 115 15.20 2.45 4.06
C VAL A 115 16.07 1.26 4.39
N HIS A 116 15.61 0.48 5.34
CA HIS A 116 16.20 -0.77 5.78
C HIS A 116 15.23 -1.90 5.46
N GLU A 117 15.72 -3.04 4.99
CA GLU A 117 14.93 -4.25 4.83
C GLU A 117 15.41 -5.31 5.82
N ASP A 118 14.47 -5.99 6.47
CA ASP A 118 14.77 -7.09 7.39
C ASP A 118 14.83 -8.44 6.67
N ALA A 119 15.20 -9.50 7.39
CA ALA A 119 15.32 -10.85 6.83
C ALA A 119 14.00 -11.43 6.27
N THR A 120 12.86 -10.83 6.61
CA THR A 120 11.53 -11.23 6.12
C THR A 120 11.07 -10.42 4.91
N GLY A 121 11.91 -9.49 4.43
CA GLY A 121 11.60 -8.62 3.30
C GLY A 121 10.68 -7.46 3.68
N VAL A 122 10.55 -7.13 4.97
CA VAL A 122 9.75 -5.99 5.46
C VAL A 122 10.66 -4.78 5.60
N THR A 123 10.16 -3.63 5.16
CA THR A 123 10.95 -2.39 5.08
C THR A 123 10.66 -1.45 6.24
N PHE A 124 11.70 -0.83 6.79
CA PHE A 124 11.63 0.10 7.91
C PHE A 124 12.46 1.36 7.64
N ILE A 125 12.14 2.42 8.37
CA ILE A 125 12.99 3.60 8.51
C ILE A 125 13.24 3.89 9.99
N LYS A 126 14.32 4.61 10.29
CA LYS A 126 14.57 5.12 11.64
C LYS A 126 14.13 6.58 11.73
N LEU A 127 13.17 6.86 12.60
CA LEU A 127 12.67 8.20 12.91
C LEU A 127 12.80 8.46 14.40
N ASP A 128 13.53 9.51 14.77
CA ASP A 128 13.78 9.91 16.16
C ASP A 128 14.28 8.74 17.05
N GLY A 129 15.20 7.96 16.49
CA GLY A 129 15.78 6.79 17.16
C GLY A 129 14.90 5.54 17.15
N LYS A 130 13.64 5.62 16.72
CA LYS A 130 12.67 4.50 16.69
C LYS A 130 12.50 3.94 15.28
N TRP A 131 12.33 2.62 15.19
CA TRP A 131 11.95 1.98 13.95
C TRP A 131 10.49 2.25 13.62
N GLN A 132 10.22 2.52 12.35
CA GLN A 132 8.86 2.63 11.83
C GLN A 132 8.76 1.83 10.54
N LEU A 133 7.67 1.09 10.40
CA LEU A 133 7.32 0.37 9.17
C LEU A 133 7.15 1.38 8.04
N VAL A 134 7.82 1.13 6.90
CA VAL A 134 7.69 1.93 5.68
C VAL A 134 7.13 1.07 4.56
N TYR A 135 6.26 1.67 3.77
CA TYR A 135 5.44 1.01 2.77
C TYR A 135 5.92 1.37 1.36
N PRO A 136 6.48 0.41 0.60
CA PRO A 136 6.91 0.66 -0.78
C PRO A 136 5.73 0.59 -1.74
N CYS A 137 5.40 1.71 -2.41
CA CYS A 137 4.30 1.78 -3.37
C CYS A 137 4.44 0.73 -4.49
N GLN A 138 5.66 0.49 -4.96
CA GLN A 138 5.94 -0.51 -5.99
C GLN A 138 5.50 -1.92 -5.58
N ALA A 139 5.70 -2.30 -4.32
CA ALA A 139 5.34 -3.63 -3.85
C ALA A 139 3.85 -3.74 -3.57
N LEU A 140 3.21 -2.67 -3.09
CA LEU A 140 1.80 -2.68 -2.73
C LEU A 140 0.88 -2.54 -3.94
N GLY A 141 1.35 -1.89 -5.01
CA GLY A 141 0.63 -1.72 -6.25
C GLY A 141 -0.73 -1.05 -6.05
N VAL A 142 -1.78 -1.67 -6.60
CA VAL A 142 -3.17 -1.20 -6.59
C VAL A 142 -3.81 -1.10 -5.19
N LEU A 143 -3.15 -1.60 -4.13
CA LEU A 143 -3.64 -1.45 -2.76
C LEU A 143 -3.46 -0.02 -2.21
N VAL A 144 -2.79 0.86 -2.95
CA VAL A 144 -2.50 2.24 -2.54
C VAL A 144 -3.13 3.21 -3.53
N GLY A 145 -3.95 4.12 -3.04
CA GLY A 145 -4.54 5.22 -3.81
C GLY A 145 -4.04 6.58 -3.31
N ARG A 146 -4.00 7.58 -4.18
CA ARG A 146 -3.67 8.98 -3.86
C ARG A 146 -4.90 9.78 -3.54
N GLN A 147 -4.84 10.63 -2.52
CA GLN A 147 -5.93 11.56 -2.19
C GLN A 147 -5.45 13.01 -2.34
N GLY A 148 -6.33 13.89 -2.82
CA GLY A 148 -6.06 15.34 -2.95
C GLY A 148 -5.28 15.77 -4.20
N ALA A 149 -5.27 14.95 -5.26
CA ALA A 149 -4.70 15.29 -6.56
C ALA A 149 -5.61 14.77 -7.70
N GLY A 150 -5.15 14.91 -8.95
CA GLY A 150 -5.97 14.64 -10.14
C GLY A 150 -6.56 13.23 -10.21
N TYR A 151 -5.80 12.18 -9.86
CA TYR A 151 -6.24 10.78 -10.00
C TYR A 151 -5.72 9.87 -8.87
N TYR A 152 -6.53 8.90 -8.43
CA TYR A 152 -6.12 7.97 -7.35
C TYR A 152 -4.89 7.13 -7.70
N GLU A 153 -4.66 6.87 -8.99
CA GLU A 153 -3.53 6.05 -9.45
C GLU A 153 -2.24 6.84 -9.69
N ASP A 154 -2.27 8.16 -9.57
CA ASP A 154 -1.12 9.04 -9.84
C ASP A 154 -0.15 9.11 -8.66
N ILE A 155 0.43 7.96 -8.32
CA ILE A 155 1.41 7.80 -7.25
C ILE A 155 2.75 7.37 -7.86
N PRO A 156 3.87 8.03 -7.50
CA PRO A 156 5.18 7.60 -7.96
C PRO A 156 5.45 6.14 -7.58
N ARG A 157 5.85 5.31 -8.55
CA ARG A 157 6.02 3.87 -8.33
C ARG A 157 7.08 3.57 -7.26
N ASN A 158 8.17 4.31 -7.30
CA ASN A 158 9.29 4.22 -6.37
C ASN A 158 9.07 5.01 -5.06
N ALA A 159 7.87 5.55 -4.83
CA ALA A 159 7.54 6.22 -3.58
C ALA A 159 7.49 5.23 -2.40
N TYR A 160 7.80 5.77 -1.24
CA TYR A 160 7.66 5.11 0.05
C TYR A 160 6.79 5.98 0.94
N PHE A 161 5.99 5.38 1.80
CA PHE A 161 5.20 6.14 2.78
C PHE A 161 5.23 5.52 4.17
N VAL A 162 4.93 6.36 5.16
CA VAL A 162 4.64 5.94 6.53
C VAL A 162 3.21 6.31 6.88
N LEU A 163 2.61 5.51 7.78
CA LEU A 163 1.26 5.78 8.25
C LEU A 163 1.26 6.81 9.37
N CYS A 164 0.42 7.82 9.18
CA CYS A 164 -0.05 8.72 10.21
C CYS A 164 -1.32 8.14 10.87
N GLU A 165 -1.68 8.68 12.02
CA GLU A 165 -2.88 8.26 12.76
C GLU A 165 -4.17 8.44 11.95
N ASN A 166 -4.24 9.50 11.14
CA ASN A 166 -5.39 9.84 10.32
C ASN A 166 -4.99 10.78 9.17
N GLU A 167 -5.97 11.10 8.34
CA GLU A 167 -5.83 12.01 7.20
C GLU A 167 -5.36 13.41 7.61
N ALA A 168 -5.94 13.99 8.67
CA ALA A 168 -5.59 15.34 9.11
C ALA A 168 -4.12 15.43 9.52
N ALA A 169 -3.58 14.40 10.17
CA ALA A 169 -2.16 14.30 10.48
C ALA A 169 -1.31 14.13 9.21
N ALA A 170 -1.74 13.33 8.24
CA ALA A 170 -1.03 13.15 6.98
C ALA A 170 -0.94 14.45 6.16
N ARG A 171 -1.99 15.29 6.16
CA ARG A 171 -2.05 16.57 5.43
C ARG A 171 -1.25 17.71 6.06
N LYS A 172 -0.98 17.64 7.37
CA LYS A 172 -0.22 18.67 8.11
C LYS A 172 1.31 18.58 7.90
N HIS A 173 1.79 17.52 7.25
CA HIS A 173 3.20 17.19 7.06
C HIS A 173 3.59 17.15 5.59
#